data_AF-A0AAU0NQ26-F1
#
_entry.id   AF-A0AAU0NQ26-F1
#
_cell.length_a   1.000
_cell.length_b   1.000
_cell.length_c   1.000
_cell.angle_alpha   90.00
_cell.angle_beta   90.00
_cell.angle_gamma   90.00
#
_symmetry.space_group_name_H-M   'P 1'
#
loop_
_entity.id
_entity.type
_entity.pdbx_description
1 polymer ?
#
loop_
_entity_poly.entity_id
_entity_poly.type
_entity_poly.pdbx_seq_one_letter_code
_entity_poly.pdbx_strand_id
1 'polypeptide(L)'
;MSKKNKFTSTKLYQQNNKKSINKRTVIKVIVCILAILAVVGIYGQRKYKQRQDEKNLVGYTVQNEKFIDSCNLVNVDGFYLGKGTLDGQTHYIFQAEKNNQKSENIDVIDKQVDIYYVDYSNTLDKPGTVKAYATDYVKKDKNGKVVKTQQRYCYKVYIPQNSIKNCGELTTSDE
;
A
#
# COMPACT_ATOMS: atom_id res chain seq x y z
N MET A 1 13.91 64.09 73.60
CA MET A 1 14.56 62.75 73.68
C MET A 1 13.64 61.71 73.06
N SER A 2 14.24 60.81 72.27
CA SER A 2 13.66 60.11 71.11
C SER A 2 12.72 58.94 71.46
N LYS A 3 11.53 58.89 70.84
CA LYS A 3 10.63 57.72 70.80
C LYS A 3 10.94 56.91 69.55
N LYS A 4 11.37 55.65 69.72
CA LYS A 4 11.69 54.71 68.63
C LYS A 4 10.44 54.09 68.01
N ASN A 5 10.50 53.95 66.69
CA ASN A 5 9.51 53.46 65.75
C ASN A 5 8.98 52.04 66.05
N LYS A 6 7.67 51.84 65.89
CA LYS A 6 7.07 50.51 65.68
C LYS A 6 6.76 50.35 64.20
N PHE A 7 7.63 49.65 63.49
CA PHE A 7 7.32 49.07 62.18
C PHE A 7 6.63 47.73 62.42
N THR A 8 5.32 47.65 62.17
CA THR A 8 4.58 46.39 62.12
C THR A 8 4.78 45.75 60.74
N SER A 9 5.65 44.73 60.69
CA SER A 9 5.80 43.83 59.55
C SER A 9 4.58 42.91 59.46
N THR A 10 3.70 43.15 58.49
CA THR A 10 2.69 42.19 58.07
C THR A 10 3.36 41.16 57.16
N LYS A 11 3.67 39.99 57.73
CA LYS A 11 4.00 38.78 56.94
C LYS A 11 2.76 38.37 56.15
N LEU A 12 2.80 38.55 54.83
CA LEU A 12 1.88 37.91 53.90
C LEU A 12 2.14 36.39 53.91
N TYR A 13 1.28 35.65 54.61
CA TYR A 13 1.18 34.21 54.46
C TYR A 13 0.55 33.91 53.09
N GLN A 14 1.39 33.56 52.10
CA GLN A 14 0.91 32.85 50.91
C GLN A 14 0.50 31.44 51.32
N GLN A 15 -0.81 31.26 51.51
CA GLN A 15 -1.41 29.95 51.73
C GLN A 15 -1.39 29.17 50.41
N ASN A 16 -0.37 28.33 50.25
CA ASN A 16 -0.23 27.40 49.14
C ASN A 16 -1.26 26.26 49.29
N ASN A 17 -2.51 26.51 48.91
CA ASN A 17 -3.56 25.49 48.88
C ASN A 17 -3.30 24.52 47.70
N LYS A 18 -2.49 23.49 47.94
CA LYS A 18 -2.46 22.30 47.07
C LYS A 18 -3.84 21.63 47.16
N LYS A 19 -4.70 21.84 46.16
CA LYS A 19 -5.94 21.06 45.96
C LYS A 19 -5.59 19.57 46.00
N SER A 20 -6.22 18.82 46.90
CA SER A 20 -6.05 17.37 46.96
C SER A 20 -6.58 16.76 45.67
N ILE A 21 -5.67 16.19 44.89
CA ILE A 21 -6.01 15.51 43.65
C ILE A 21 -6.80 14.25 44.02
N ASN A 22 -8.08 14.22 43.69
CA ASN A 22 -8.93 13.07 43.95
C ASN A 22 -8.49 11.91 43.06
N LYS A 23 -7.82 10.90 43.64
CA LYS A 23 -7.29 9.73 42.92
C LYS A 23 -8.35 9.02 42.07
N ARG A 24 -9.60 8.98 42.52
CA ARG A 24 -10.71 8.39 41.74
C ARG A 24 -11.02 9.17 40.47
N THR A 25 -10.91 10.50 40.51
CA THR A 25 -11.12 11.37 39.35
C THR A 25 -9.97 11.21 38.35
N VAL A 26 -8.73 11.11 38.82
CA VAL A 26 -7.55 10.87 37.96
C VAL A 26 -7.66 9.52 37.25
N ILE A 27 -8.02 8.45 37.97
CA ILE A 27 -8.21 7.12 37.37
C ILE A 27 -9.27 7.14 36.27
N LYS A 28 -10.42 7.81 36.50
CA LYS A 28 -11.47 7.95 35.48
C LYS A 28 -10.98 8.69 34.22
N VAL A 29 -10.19 9.75 34.39
CA VAL A 29 -9.62 10.50 33.26
C VAL A 29 -8.65 9.63 32.46
N ILE A 30 -7.77 8.88 33.14
CA ILE A 30 -6.82 7.96 32.49
C ILE A 30 -7.57 6.88 31.69
N VAL A 31 -8.62 6.27 32.26
CA VAL A 31 -9.42 5.26 31.57
C VAL A 31 -10.12 5.86 30.34
N CYS A 32 -10.65 7.07 30.43
CA CYS A 32 -11.22 7.75 29.25
C CYS A 32 -10.18 8.01 28.15
N ILE A 33 -8.96 8.45 28.51
CA ILE A 33 -7.89 8.69 27.54
C ILE A 33 -7.48 7.37 26.86
N LEU A 34 -7.32 6.28 27.64
CA LEU A 34 -7.00 4.96 27.09
C LEU A 34 -8.10 4.44 26.15
N ALA A 35 -9.37 4.68 26.50
CA ALA A 35 -10.50 4.31 25.64
C ALA A 35 -10.48 5.10 24.31
N ILE A 36 -10.19 6.40 24.34
CA ILE A 36 -10.06 7.23 23.13
C ILE A 36 -8.90 6.72 22.27
N LEU A 37 -7.73 6.45 22.87
CA LEU A 37 -6.57 5.90 22.15
C LEU A 37 -6.87 4.55 21.51
N ALA A 38 -7.59 3.66 22.19
CA ALA A 38 -8.00 2.38 21.63
C ALA A 38 -8.93 2.54 20.41
N VAL A 39 -9.91 3.45 20.48
CA VAL A 39 -10.82 3.73 19.36
C VAL A 39 -10.06 4.31 18.18
N VAL A 40 -9.16 5.27 18.41
CA VAL A 40 -8.32 5.87 17.37
C VAL A 40 -7.39 4.83 16.75
N GLY A 41 -6.77 3.97 17.55
CA GLY A 41 -5.90 2.89 17.09
C GLY A 41 -6.63 1.89 16.19
N ILE A 42 -7.80 1.41 16.60
CA ILE A 42 -8.62 0.48 15.80
C ILE A 42 -9.07 1.15 14.49
N TYR A 43 -9.48 2.42 14.56
CA TYR A 43 -9.90 3.16 13.36
C TYR A 43 -8.73 3.37 12.38
N GLY A 44 -7.55 3.70 12.90
CA GLY A 44 -6.32 3.84 12.14
C GLY A 44 -5.92 2.55 11.42
N GLN A 45 -5.92 1.41 12.13
CA GLN A 45 -5.61 0.10 11.55
C GLN A 45 -6.59 -0.28 10.42
N ARG A 46 -7.89 0.01 10.58
CA ARG A 46 -8.88 -0.26 9.52
C ARG A 46 -8.64 0.58 8.28
N LYS A 47 -8.34 1.88 8.44
CA LYS A 47 -8.01 2.76 7.30
C LYS A 47 -6.72 2.34 6.60
N TYR A 48 -5.71 1.91 7.36
CA TYR A 48 -4.47 1.42 6.80
C TYR A 48 -4.70 0.17 5.94
N LYS A 49 -5.42 -0.83 6.48
CA LYS A 49 -5.80 -2.04 5.71
C LYS A 49 -6.59 -1.71 4.45
N GLN A 50 -7.54 -0.77 4.52
CA GLN A 50 -8.27 -0.31 3.33
C GLN A 50 -7.35 0.28 2.26
N ARG A 51 -6.35 1.09 2.63
CA ARG A 51 -5.39 1.66 1.68
C ARG A 51 -4.50 0.59 1.03
N GLN A 52 -4.14 -0.44 1.79
CA GLN A 52 -3.36 -1.58 1.27
C GLN A 52 -4.19 -2.41 0.27
N ASP A 53 -5.46 -2.70 0.61
CA ASP A 53 -6.39 -3.41 -0.28
C ASP A 53 -6.66 -2.66 -1.59
N GLU A 54 -6.65 -1.33 -1.56
CA GLU A 54 -6.84 -0.48 -2.74
C GLU A 54 -5.66 -0.52 -3.71
N LYS A 55 -4.44 -0.77 -3.21
CA LYS A 55 -3.27 -1.02 -4.06
C LYS A 55 -3.28 -2.46 -4.58
N ASN A 56 -3.78 -3.40 -3.78
CA ASN A 56 -3.61 -4.85 -4.03
C ASN A 56 -4.82 -5.51 -4.70
N LEU A 57 -5.78 -4.70 -5.17
CA LEU A 57 -7.02 -5.13 -5.82
C LEU A 57 -7.75 -6.25 -5.05
N VAL A 58 -7.69 -6.21 -3.71
CA VAL A 58 -8.27 -7.27 -2.86
C VAL A 58 -9.80 -7.09 -2.80
N GLY A 59 -10.52 -8.14 -3.20
CA GLY A 59 -11.98 -8.14 -3.32
C GLY A 59 -12.53 -7.42 -4.55
N TYR A 60 -11.67 -7.11 -5.53
CA TYR A 60 -12.09 -6.61 -6.83
C TYR A 60 -12.27 -7.76 -7.83
N THR A 61 -13.21 -7.59 -8.76
CA THR A 61 -13.44 -8.50 -9.89
C THR A 61 -13.27 -7.74 -11.20
N VAL A 62 -12.72 -8.39 -12.23
CA VAL A 62 -12.66 -7.83 -13.59
C VAL A 62 -14.08 -7.71 -14.14
N GLN A 63 -14.42 -6.52 -14.66
CA GLN A 63 -15.71 -6.28 -15.31
C GLN A 63 -15.57 -6.09 -16.81
N ASN A 64 -14.53 -5.39 -17.25
CA ASN A 64 -14.29 -5.09 -18.65
C ASN A 64 -12.79 -5.10 -18.93
N GLU A 65 -12.43 -5.59 -20.12
CA GLU A 65 -11.05 -5.64 -20.60
C GLU A 65 -11.03 -5.11 -22.03
N LYS A 66 -10.24 -4.06 -22.29
CA LYS A 66 -10.07 -3.45 -23.61
C LYS A 66 -8.62 -3.59 -24.05
N PHE A 67 -8.40 -4.23 -25.20
CA PHE A 67 -7.09 -4.29 -25.82
C PHE A 67 -6.61 -2.87 -26.17
N ILE A 68 -5.36 -2.57 -25.79
CA ILE A 68 -4.73 -1.27 -26.03
C ILE A 68 -3.65 -1.42 -27.08
N ASP A 69 -2.69 -2.30 -26.84
CA ASP A 69 -1.56 -2.46 -27.74
C ASP A 69 -0.82 -3.79 -27.55
N SER A 70 0.04 -4.12 -28.52
CA SER A 70 0.98 -5.25 -28.47
C SER A 70 2.40 -4.74 -28.71
N CYS A 71 3.33 -5.26 -27.92
CA CYS A 71 4.76 -4.97 -27.97
C CYS A 71 5.57 -6.25 -27.74
N ASN A 72 6.89 -6.15 -27.86
CA ASN A 72 7.80 -7.25 -27.56
C ASN A 72 8.46 -7.01 -26.20
N LEU A 73 8.78 -8.06 -25.46
CA LEU A 73 9.72 -7.99 -24.35
C LEU A 73 11.11 -7.62 -24.89
N VAL A 74 11.82 -6.75 -24.17
CA VAL A 74 13.23 -6.49 -24.47
C VAL A 74 14.01 -7.79 -24.29
N ASN A 75 14.75 -8.18 -25.32
CA ASN A 75 15.60 -9.36 -25.30
C ASN A 75 16.98 -8.98 -24.76
N VAL A 76 17.26 -9.36 -23.50
CA VAL A 76 18.58 -9.24 -22.87
C VAL A 76 18.97 -10.64 -22.41
N ASP A 77 19.79 -11.32 -23.20
CA ASP A 77 20.16 -12.74 -23.00
C ASP A 77 18.95 -13.68 -22.83
N GLY A 78 17.89 -13.44 -23.62
CA GLY A 78 16.57 -14.09 -23.51
C GLY A 78 15.45 -13.10 -23.16
N PHE A 79 14.19 -13.54 -23.21
CA PHE A 79 13.05 -12.71 -22.80
C PHE A 79 13.05 -12.54 -21.27
N TYR A 80 13.23 -11.29 -20.83
CA TYR A 80 13.40 -10.98 -19.42
C TYR A 80 12.06 -10.61 -18.76
N LEU A 81 11.54 -11.53 -17.94
CA LEU A 81 10.50 -11.28 -16.94
C LEU A 81 11.07 -11.61 -15.57
N GLY A 82 11.34 -10.58 -14.77
CA GLY A 82 11.74 -10.72 -13.38
C GLY A 82 10.52 -10.98 -12.50
N LYS A 83 10.61 -11.93 -11.59
CA LYS A 83 9.61 -12.18 -10.54
C LYS A 83 10.25 -11.97 -9.18
N GLY A 84 9.68 -11.13 -8.36
CA GLY A 84 10.13 -10.89 -6.99
C GLY A 84 8.97 -10.76 -6.02
N THR A 85 9.30 -10.61 -4.75
CA THR A 85 8.32 -10.29 -3.70
C THR A 85 8.68 -8.95 -3.07
N LEU A 86 7.72 -8.03 -2.98
CA LEU A 86 7.85 -6.75 -2.31
C LEU A 86 6.75 -6.65 -1.24
N ASP A 87 7.11 -6.46 0.02
CA ASP A 87 6.18 -6.35 1.15
C ASP A 87 5.15 -7.51 1.22
N GLY A 88 5.61 -8.74 0.95
CA GLY A 88 4.78 -9.95 0.94
C GLY A 88 3.86 -10.08 -0.29
N GLN A 89 3.98 -9.20 -1.28
CA GLN A 89 3.24 -9.27 -2.53
C GLN A 89 4.16 -9.66 -3.69
N THR A 90 3.69 -10.56 -4.57
CA THR A 90 4.43 -10.92 -5.77
C THR A 90 4.32 -9.82 -6.83
N HIS A 91 5.48 -9.40 -7.31
CA HIS A 91 5.66 -8.41 -8.36
C HIS A 91 6.38 -9.04 -9.57
N TYR A 92 6.06 -8.53 -10.74
CA TYR A 92 6.75 -8.85 -11.99
C TYR A 92 7.29 -7.57 -12.61
N ILE A 93 8.56 -7.62 -13.02
CA ILE A 93 9.27 -6.49 -13.59
C ILE A 93 9.78 -6.87 -14.98
N PHE A 94 9.47 -6.05 -15.97
CA PHE A 94 9.95 -6.26 -17.34
C PHE A 94 10.08 -4.94 -18.10
N GLN A 95 10.77 -4.97 -19.23
CA GLN A 95 10.79 -3.88 -20.21
C GLN A 95 10.16 -4.36 -21.51
N ALA A 96 9.45 -3.46 -22.18
CA ALA A 96 8.88 -3.71 -23.49
C ALA A 96 9.55 -2.83 -24.55
N GLU A 97 9.55 -3.31 -25.79
CA GLU A 97 10.09 -2.63 -26.95
C GLU A 97 9.08 -2.68 -28.09
N LYS A 98 8.91 -1.52 -28.75
CA LYS A 98 8.12 -1.39 -29.97
C LYS A 98 8.78 -0.35 -30.85
N ASN A 99 8.91 -0.63 -32.16
CA ASN A 99 9.53 0.28 -33.13
C ASN A 99 10.92 0.79 -32.70
N ASN A 100 11.76 -0.11 -32.14
CA ASN A 100 13.10 0.19 -31.60
C ASN A 100 13.13 1.20 -30.44
N GLN A 101 11.98 1.47 -29.81
CA GLN A 101 11.88 2.26 -28.58
C GLN A 101 11.58 1.34 -27.41
N LYS A 102 12.43 1.41 -26.39
CA LYS A 102 12.27 0.67 -25.14
C LYS A 102 11.47 1.50 -24.14
N SER A 103 10.59 0.84 -23.40
CA SER A 103 9.91 1.43 -22.25
C SER A 103 10.87 1.56 -21.06
N GLU A 104 10.45 2.33 -20.07
CA GLU A 104 10.98 2.18 -18.71
C GLU A 104 10.62 0.79 -18.14
N ASN A 105 11.18 0.47 -16.96
CA ASN A 105 10.81 -0.73 -16.23
C ASN A 105 9.33 -0.68 -15.84
N ILE A 106 8.57 -1.69 -16.27
CA ILE A 106 7.18 -1.89 -15.90
C ILE A 106 7.19 -2.82 -14.69
N ASP A 107 6.74 -2.33 -13.54
CA ASP A 107 6.53 -3.09 -12.30
C ASP A 107 5.03 -3.26 -12.05
N VAL A 108 4.58 -4.51 -11.98
CA VAL A 108 3.17 -4.87 -11.80
C VAL A 108 3.00 -5.99 -10.78
N ILE A 109 1.90 -5.93 -10.06
CA ILE A 109 1.51 -7.00 -9.13
C ILE A 109 0.97 -8.21 -9.90
N ASP A 110 1.04 -9.40 -9.29
CA ASP A 110 0.58 -10.67 -9.91
C ASP A 110 -0.83 -10.60 -10.53
N LYS A 111 -1.77 -9.85 -9.94
CA LYS A 111 -3.13 -9.66 -10.49
C LYS A 111 -3.20 -8.86 -11.79
N GLN A 112 -2.14 -8.15 -12.15
CA GLN A 112 -2.07 -7.30 -13.34
C GLN A 112 -1.25 -7.94 -14.45
N VAL A 113 -0.80 -9.18 -14.28
CA VAL A 113 -0.05 -9.90 -15.29
C VAL A 113 -0.51 -11.34 -15.40
N ASP A 114 -0.88 -11.74 -16.61
CA ASP A 114 -1.14 -13.13 -16.94
C ASP A 114 0.03 -13.66 -17.76
N ILE A 115 0.57 -14.81 -17.35
CA ILE A 115 1.72 -15.44 -18.02
C ILE A 115 1.23 -16.63 -18.84
N TYR A 116 1.49 -16.57 -20.14
CA TYR A 116 1.18 -17.63 -21.08
C TYR A 116 2.46 -18.28 -21.57
N TYR A 117 2.61 -19.57 -21.29
CA TYR A 117 3.77 -20.32 -21.77
C TYR A 117 3.54 -20.74 -23.21
N VAL A 118 4.41 -20.26 -24.11
CA VAL A 118 4.33 -20.52 -25.56
C VAL A 118 5.66 -21.05 -26.08
N ASP A 119 5.58 -21.94 -27.06
CA ASP A 119 6.72 -22.43 -27.82
C ASP A 119 6.87 -21.68 -29.15
N TYR A 120 8.00 -21.89 -29.83
CA TYR A 120 8.24 -21.31 -31.15
C TYR A 120 7.51 -22.06 -32.28
N SER A 121 6.87 -23.19 -31.98
CA SER A 121 6.41 -24.14 -32.98
C SER A 121 5.00 -23.88 -33.50
N ASN A 122 4.05 -23.36 -32.70
CA ASN A 122 2.71 -23.09 -33.24
C ASN A 122 1.76 -22.24 -32.37
N THR A 123 1.93 -20.92 -32.34
CA THR A 123 0.94 -20.02 -31.70
C THR A 123 0.70 -18.72 -32.47
N LEU A 124 -0.53 -18.20 -32.36
CA LEU A 124 -0.95 -16.87 -32.82
C LEU A 124 -0.03 -15.75 -32.27
N ASP A 125 0.55 -15.97 -31.09
CA ASP A 125 1.45 -15.05 -30.40
C ASP A 125 2.84 -15.68 -30.25
N LYS A 126 3.87 -14.95 -30.65
CA LYS A 126 5.27 -15.44 -30.60
C LYS A 126 5.81 -15.32 -29.17
N PRO A 127 6.73 -16.22 -28.75
CA PRO A 127 7.51 -16.02 -27.53
C PRO A 127 8.12 -14.61 -27.51
N GLY A 128 7.98 -13.94 -26.37
CA GLY A 128 8.37 -12.55 -26.18
C GLY A 128 7.27 -11.51 -26.41
N THR A 129 6.06 -11.91 -26.80
CA THR A 129 4.96 -10.95 -27.03
C THR A 129 4.40 -10.47 -25.70
N VAL A 130 4.10 -9.17 -25.59
CA VAL A 130 3.34 -8.57 -24.49
C VAL A 130 2.14 -7.85 -25.06
N LYS A 131 0.95 -8.17 -24.56
CA LYS A 131 -0.29 -7.45 -24.88
C LYS A 131 -0.75 -6.66 -23.67
N ALA A 132 -0.99 -5.37 -23.87
CA ALA A 132 -1.49 -4.47 -22.84
C ALA A 132 -3.01 -4.28 -22.99
N TYR A 133 -3.70 -4.34 -21.86
CA TYR A 133 -5.15 -4.18 -21.77
C TYR A 133 -5.49 -3.15 -20.69
N ALA A 134 -6.39 -2.23 -21.01
CA ALA A 134 -7.04 -1.39 -20.00
C ALA A 134 -8.16 -2.21 -19.37
N THR A 135 -8.06 -2.47 -18.07
CA THR A 135 -8.94 -3.37 -17.33
C THR A 135 -9.64 -2.63 -16.22
N ASP A 136 -10.97 -2.76 -16.17
CA ASP A 136 -11.80 -2.15 -15.15
C ASP A 136 -12.08 -3.17 -14.04
N TYR A 137 -11.58 -2.85 -12.85
CA TYR A 137 -11.76 -3.62 -11.62
C TYR A 137 -12.87 -3.03 -10.78
N VAL A 138 -13.83 -3.85 -10.38
CA VAL A 138 -14.98 -3.44 -9.57
C VAL A 138 -15.01 -4.17 -8.24
N LYS A 139 -15.16 -3.41 -7.15
CA LYS A 139 -15.45 -3.92 -5.81
C LYS A 139 -16.93 -3.74 -5.53
N LYS A 140 -17.59 -4.83 -5.12
CA LYS A 140 -18.99 -4.84 -4.72
C LYS A 140 -19.10 -5.06 -3.20
N ASP A 141 -20.14 -4.50 -2.58
CA ASP A 141 -20.49 -4.84 -1.20
C ASP A 141 -21.23 -6.19 -1.12
N LYS A 142 -21.60 -6.58 0.10
CA LYS A 142 -22.32 -7.85 0.36
C LYS A 142 -23.70 -7.93 -0.32
N ASN A 143 -24.26 -6.79 -0.72
CA ASN A 143 -25.56 -6.69 -1.40
C ASN A 143 -25.39 -6.63 -2.93
N GLY A 144 -24.16 -6.79 -3.44
CA GLY A 144 -23.86 -6.74 -4.87
C GLY A 144 -23.78 -5.32 -5.45
N LYS A 145 -23.89 -4.27 -4.62
CA LYS A 145 -23.78 -2.88 -5.09
C LYS A 145 -22.32 -2.51 -5.32
N VAL A 146 -22.05 -1.85 -6.45
CA VAL A 146 -20.71 -1.32 -6.75
C VAL A 146 -20.35 -0.24 -5.73
N VAL A 147 -19.27 -0.48 -4.99
CA VAL A 147 -18.72 0.49 -4.03
C VAL A 147 -17.50 1.22 -4.56
N LYS A 148 -16.78 0.61 -5.51
CA LYS A 148 -15.61 1.23 -6.13
C LYS A 148 -15.29 0.61 -7.49
N THR A 149 -14.86 1.45 -8.42
CA THR A 149 -14.28 1.05 -9.71
C THR A 149 -12.88 1.63 -9.82
N GLN A 150 -11.94 0.84 -10.34
CA GLN A 150 -10.58 1.28 -10.62
C GLN A 150 -10.15 0.73 -11.98
N GLN A 151 -9.57 1.58 -12.82
CA GLN A 151 -8.96 1.16 -14.07
C GLN A 151 -7.47 0.93 -13.86
N ARG A 152 -6.94 -0.17 -14.39
CA ARG A 152 -5.51 -0.53 -14.35
C ARG A 152 -5.09 -1.10 -15.70
N TYR A 153 -3.82 -0.92 -16.05
CA TYR A 153 -3.23 -1.68 -17.16
C TYR A 153 -2.91 -3.09 -16.67
N CYS A 154 -3.31 -4.08 -17.47
CA CYS A 154 -2.97 -5.48 -17.27
C CYS A 154 -2.23 -6.00 -18.51
N TYR A 155 -1.34 -6.95 -18.28
CA TYR A 155 -0.41 -7.42 -19.30
C TYR A 155 -0.56 -8.91 -19.47
N LYS A 156 -0.72 -9.36 -20.72
CA LYS A 156 -0.61 -10.78 -21.08
C LYS A 156 0.76 -10.99 -21.68
N VAL A 157 1.60 -11.74 -20.99
CA VAL A 157 3.01 -11.93 -21.31
C VAL A 157 3.22 -13.35 -21.81
N TYR A 158 3.64 -13.49 -23.06
CA TYR A 158 3.82 -14.76 -23.74
C TYR A 158 5.31 -15.12 -23.77
N ILE A 159 5.72 -16.15 -23.04
CA ILE A 159 7.14 -16.50 -22.86
C ILE A 159 7.38 -18.01 -22.92
N PRO A 160 8.61 -18.48 -23.19
CA PRO A 160 8.96 -19.88 -23.06
C PRO A 160 8.83 -20.38 -21.60
N GLN A 161 8.72 -21.70 -21.43
CA GLN A 161 8.87 -22.28 -20.09
C GLN A 161 10.25 -21.94 -19.50
N ASN A 162 10.31 -21.80 -18.17
CA ASN A 162 11.54 -21.54 -17.41
C ASN A 162 12.29 -20.24 -17.77
N SER A 163 11.65 -19.26 -18.41
CA SER A 163 12.29 -17.97 -18.74
C SER A 163 12.09 -16.89 -17.68
N ILE A 164 11.29 -17.14 -16.64
CA ILE A 164 11.09 -16.20 -15.54
C ILE A 164 12.31 -16.26 -14.62
N LYS A 165 12.95 -15.12 -14.38
CA LYS A 165 14.08 -15.02 -13.43
C LYS A 165 13.55 -14.62 -12.07
N ASN A 166 13.97 -15.34 -11.03
CA ASN A 166 13.68 -14.95 -9.65
C ASN A 166 14.63 -13.80 -9.25
N CYS A 167 14.07 -12.66 -8.90
CA CYS A 167 14.78 -11.46 -8.47
C CYS A 167 14.90 -11.34 -6.94
N GLY A 168 14.40 -12.32 -6.18
CA GLY A 168 14.46 -12.34 -4.73
C GLY A 168 13.29 -11.61 -4.06
N GLU A 169 13.44 -11.38 -2.76
CA GLU A 169 12.46 -10.71 -1.92
C GLU A 169 13.07 -9.43 -1.34
N LEU A 170 12.35 -8.32 -1.51
CA LEU A 170 12.63 -7.05 -0.89
C LEU A 170 11.54 -6.82 0.15
N THR A 171 11.90 -6.95 1.42
CA THR A 171 11.08 -6.41 2.49
C THR A 171 11.49 -4.97 2.70
N THR A 172 10.55 -4.02 2.74
CA THR A 172 10.87 -2.72 3.34
C THR A 172 11.27 -3.00 4.79
N SER A 173 12.58 -2.93 5.07
CA SER A 173 13.10 -3.03 6.42
C SER A 173 12.58 -1.82 7.18
N ASP A 174 11.69 -2.06 8.14
CA ASP A 174 11.26 -1.07 9.12
C ASP A 174 12.49 -0.59 9.92
N GLU A 175 12.87 0.67 9.73
CA GLU A 175 13.47 1.49 10.80
C GLU A 175 12.36 2.28 11.51
#